data_AF-A0AAJ0MKF7-F1
#
_entry.id   AF-A0AAJ0MKF7-F1
#
_cell.length_a   1.000
_cell.length_b   1.000
_cell.length_c   1.000
_cell.angle_alpha   90.00
_cell.angle_beta   90.00
_cell.angle_gamma   90.00
#
_symmetry.space_group_name_H-M   'P 1'
#
loop_
_entity.id
_entity.type
_entity.pdbx_description
1 polymer ?
#
loop_
_entity_poly.entity_id
_entity_poly.type
_entity_poly.pdbx_seq_one_letter_code
_entity_poly.pdbx_strand_id
1 'polypeptide(L)' 'MLNSTGVDLGGRCGYVWGATGFVCFVVAYFYLPETKGRSYREIDILFKRKVPARQWKKTVLDLNDDE' A
#
# COMPACT_ATOMS: atom_id res chain seq x y z
N MET A 1 -3.56 -34.74 -1.46
CA MET A 1 -2.18 -34.92 -0.95
C MET A 1 -1.27 -34.07 -1.80
N LEU A 2 -0.37 -33.29 -1.19
CA LEU A 2 0.63 -32.49 -1.91
C LEU A 2 1.41 -33.42 -2.85
N ASN A 3 1.54 -33.01 -4.11
CA ASN A 3 2.10 -33.83 -5.18
C ASN A 3 3.59 -34.13 -4.92
N SER A 4 3.94 -35.41 -4.70
CA SER A 4 5.31 -35.86 -4.43
C SER A 4 6.16 -36.01 -5.69
N THR A 5 5.59 -35.81 -6.88
CA THR A 5 6.33 -35.86 -8.17
C THR A 5 6.90 -34.48 -8.54
N GLY A 6 6.57 -33.43 -7.79
CA GLY A 6 7.06 -32.06 -7.96
C GLY A 6 8.14 -31.67 -6.94
N VAL A 7 8.25 -30.37 -6.62
CA VAL A 7 9.26 -29.82 -5.68
C VAL A 7 8.99 -30.19 -4.19
N ASP A 8 8.08 -31.13 -3.93
CA ASP A 8 7.80 -31.75 -2.62
C ASP A 8 7.83 -30.80 -1.41
N LEU A 9 7.32 -29.56 -1.60
CA LEU A 9 7.40 -28.51 -0.57
C LEU A 9 6.50 -28.77 0.63
N GLY A 10 5.68 -29.83 0.63
CA GLY A 10 4.89 -30.25 1.79
C GLY A 10 4.16 -29.06 2.47
N GLY A 11 4.22 -29.01 3.81
CA GLY A 11 3.72 -27.88 4.61
C GLY A 11 4.54 -26.58 4.50
N ARG A 12 5.69 -26.58 3.80
CA ARG A 12 6.55 -25.39 3.63
C ARG A 12 6.06 -24.45 2.52
N CYS A 13 5.09 -24.86 1.70
CA CYS A 13 4.40 -23.95 0.76
C CYS A 13 3.81 -22.70 1.45
N GLY A 14 3.44 -22.82 2.74
CA GLY A 14 2.95 -21.70 3.54
C GLY A 14 3.98 -20.57 3.71
N TYR A 15 5.28 -20.87 3.69
CA TYR A 15 6.32 -19.83 3.75
C TYR A 15 6.41 -19.03 2.46
N VAL A 16 6.17 -19.65 1.30
CA VAL A 16 6.17 -18.94 0.01
C VAL A 16 5.00 -17.96 -0.03
N TRP A 17 3.80 -18.42 0.31
CA TRP A 17 2.61 -17.58 0.38
C TRP A 17 2.67 -16.52 1.48
N GLY A 18 3.24 -16.87 2.63
CA GLY A 18 3.46 -15.92 3.73
C GLY A 18 4.48 -14.85 3.35
N ALA A 19 5.58 -15.22 2.69
CA ALA A 19 6.60 -14.29 2.24
C ALA A 19 6.06 -13.35 1.15
N THR A 20 5.35 -13.87 0.15
CA THR A 20 4.75 -13.02 -0.89
C THR A 20 3.68 -12.10 -0.31
N GLY A 21 2.84 -12.60 0.60
CA GLY A 21 1.86 -11.79 1.33
C GLY A 21 2.52 -10.69 2.15
N PHE A 22 3.62 -10.98 2.84
CA PHE A 22 4.39 -10.00 3.60
C PHE A 22 5.01 -8.93 2.70
N VAL A 23 5.57 -9.31 1.55
CA VAL A 23 6.10 -8.34 0.57
C VAL A 23 4.98 -7.43 0.06
N CYS A 24 3.82 -7.98 -0.31
CA CYS A 24 2.65 -7.18 -0.71
C CYS A 24 2.20 -6.23 0.41
N PHE A 25 2.19 -6.69 1.66
CA PHE A 25 1.84 -5.87 2.81
C PHE A 25 2.83 -4.71 3.02
N VAL A 26 4.14 -4.98 2.93
CA VAL A 26 5.18 -3.95 3.06
C VAL A 26 5.04 -2.90 1.95
N VAL A 27 4.84 -3.31 0.71
CA VAL A 27 4.64 -2.39 -0.42
C VAL A 27 3.37 -1.56 -0.21
N ALA A 28 2.26 -2.20 0.15
CA ALA A 28 1.02 -1.48 0.44
C ALA A 28 1.21 -0.47 1.59
N TYR A 29 1.94 -0.83 2.65
CA TYR A 29 2.18 0.05 3.79
C TYR A 29 2.96 1.32 3.44
N PHE A 30 3.94 1.24 2.53
CA PHE A 30 4.75 2.39 2.14
C PHE A 30 4.16 3.21 1.00
N TYR A 31 3.52 2.55 0.03
CA TYR A 31 3.08 3.18 -1.21
C TYR A 31 1.58 3.50 -1.28
N LEU A 32 0.75 2.94 -0.39
CA LEU A 32 -0.69 3.20 -0.40
C LEU A 32 -1.03 4.41 0.48
N PRO A 33 -1.39 5.57 -0.10
CA PRO A 33 -1.89 6.71 0.65
C PRO A 33 -3.33 6.49 1.13
N GLU A 34 -3.68 7.12 2.25
CA GLU A 34 -5.06 7.18 2.74
C GLU A 34 -5.85 8.23 1.94
N THR A 35 -6.69 7.79 1.00
CA THR A 35 -7.51 8.67 0.13
C THR A 35 -8.94 8.86 0.64
N LYS A 36 -9.33 8.22 1.73
CA LYS A 36 -10.70 8.25 2.24
C LYS A 36 -11.11 9.66 2.68
N GLY A 37 -12.23 10.14 2.14
CA GLY A 37 -12.81 11.44 2.51
C GLY A 37 -12.11 12.66 1.91
N ARG A 38 -11.25 12.47 0.91
CA ARG A 38 -10.61 13.56 0.15
C ARG A 38 -11.28 13.74 -1.21
N SER A 39 -11.38 15.00 -1.63
CA SER A 39 -11.74 15.36 -2.99
C SER A 39 -10.58 15.08 -3.96
N TYR A 40 -10.89 14.88 -5.24
CA TYR A 40 -9.88 14.70 -6.28
C TYR A 40 -8.88 15.86 -6.34
N ARG A 41 -9.32 17.09 -6.04
CA ARG A 41 -8.45 18.27 -6.02
C ARG A 41 -7.43 18.21 -4.89
N GLU A 42 -7.86 17.88 -3.68
CA GLU A 42 -6.95 17.72 -2.54
C GLU A 42 -5.89 16.65 -2.81
N ILE A 43 -6.28 15.55 -3.46
CA ILE A 43 -5.36 14.47 -3.85
C ILE A 43 -4.28 15.00 -4.81
N ASP A 44 -4.66 15.80 -5.80
CA ASP A 44 -3.71 16.41 -6.75
C ASP A 44 -2.71 17.34 -6.05
N ILE A 45 -3.18 18.17 -5.11
CA ILE A 45 -2.33 19.04 -4.28
C ILE A 45 -1.32 18.22 -3.46
N LEU A 46 -1.77 17.13 -2.82
CA LEU A 46 -0.90 16.26 -2.03
C LEU A 46 0.17 15.59 -2.88
N PHE A 47 -0.17 15.19 -4.12
CA PHE A 47 0.79 14.66 -5.08
C PHE A 47 1.79 15.72 -5.54
N LYS A 48 1.35 16.94 -5.88
CA LYS A 48 2.24 18.06 -6.25
C LYS A 48 3.22 18.40 -5.12
N ARG A 49 2.74 18.43 -3.88
CA ARG A 49 3.54 18.68 -2.67
C ARG A 49 4.42 17.50 -2.26
N LYS A 50 4.34 16.35 -2.95
CA LYS A 50 5.07 15.11 -2.66
C LYS A 50 4.95 14.68 -1.19
N VAL A 51 3.77 14.87 -0.61
CA VAL A 51 3.52 14.51 0.79
C VAL A 51 3.58 12.99 0.91
N PRO A 52 4.36 12.43 1.86
CA PRO A 52 4.43 10.99 2.03
C PRO A 52 3.05 10.42 2.36
N ALA A 53 2.71 9.28 1.76
CA ALA A 53 1.41 8.61 1.83
C ALA A 53 0.80 8.52 3.25
N ARG A 54 1.66 8.31 4.27
CA ARG A 54 1.24 8.19 5.68
C ARG A 54 0.84 9.51 6.36
N GLN A 55 1.21 10.65 5.78
CA GLN A 55 0.88 11.96 6.31
C GLN A 55 -0.40 12.55 5.71
N TRP A 56 -0.97 11.93 4.67
CA TRP A 56 -2.19 12.41 3.99
C TRP A 56 -3.39 12.58 4.92
N LYS A 57 -3.49 11.74 5.96
CA LYS A 57 -4.51 11.88 7.01
C LYS A 57 -4.29 13.10 7.92
N LYS A 58 -3.04 13.51 8.14
CA LYS A 58 -2.66 14.62 9.02
C LYS A 58 -2.58 15.95 8.30
N THR A 59 -2.34 15.95 6.99
CA THR A 59 -2.25 17.17 6.20
C THR A 59 -3.64 17.77 6.03
N VAL A 60 -3.96 18.81 6.80
CA VAL A 60 -5.15 19.64 6.54
C VAL A 60 -4.86 20.47 5.30
N LEU A 61 -5.76 20.39 4.31
CA LEU A 61 -5.69 21.20 3.10
C LEU A 61 -6.84 22.19 3.13
N ASP A 62 -6.57 23.43 2.74
CA ASP A 62 -7.56 24.48 2.61
C ASP A 62 -7.95 24.68 1.15
N LEU A 63 -9.09 25.33 0.90
CA LEU A 63 -9.58 25.62 -0.44
C LEU A 63 -8.62 26.53 -1.24
N ASN A 64 -7.83 27.35 -0.55
CA ASN A 64 -6.89 28.29 -1.17
C ASN A 64 -5.46 27.74 -1.35
N ASP A 65 -5.20 26.46 -1.03
CA ASP A 65 -3.85 25.87 -1.12
C ASP A 65 -3.25 25.79 -2.54
N ASP A 66 -4.04 26.17 -3.55
CA ASP A 66 -3.78 26.09 -4.99
C ASP A 66 -4.02 27.45 -5.70
N GLU A 67 -4.23 28.55 -4.96
CA GLU A 67 -4.27 29.93 -5.50
C GLU A 67 -2.85 30.53 -5.69
#